data_AF-V9GCR8-F1
#
_entry.id   AF-V9GCR8-F1
#
_cell.length_a   1.000
_cell.length_b   1.000
_cell.length_c   1.000
_cell.angle_alpha   90.00
_cell.angle_beta   90.00
_cell.angle_gamma   90.00
#
_symmetry.space_group_name_H-M   'P 1'
#
loop_
_entity.id
_entity.type
_entity.pdbx_description
1 polymer ?
#
loop_
_entity_poly.entity_id
_entity_poly.type
_entity_poly.pdbx_seq_one_letter_code
_entity_poly.pdbx_strand_id
1 'polypeptide(L)'
;MFVDKAKVYVKGGDGGDGLIAFRREKYVPEGGPGGGDGGKGGDVIFRVDEGLRTLMDFRYQKHFKAKRGEKGRNKSQHGANADSMVVRIPPGTILLDDDTGEVIGDLTRHGQQVVVARGGRGGRGNIRFATPNNPAPELAENGEEGEERYVTLELKVMADVGLVGFPSVGKSTLLSVVSAAQPKIGAYHFTTITPNLGMVEVGDGRNFVMADLPG
;
A
#
# COMPACT_ATOMS: atom_id res chain seq x y z
N MET A 1 -18.74 -0.18 -13.53
CA MET A 1 -19.18 0.25 -12.17
C MET A 1 -18.09 1.15 -11.58
N PHE A 2 -18.32 2.45 -11.42
CA PHE A 2 -17.33 3.39 -10.89
C PHE A 2 -17.10 3.21 -9.38
N VAL A 3 -15.82 3.15 -9.00
CA VAL A 3 -15.37 2.96 -7.63
C VAL A 3 -14.53 4.17 -7.28
N ASP A 4 -15.22 5.16 -6.72
CA ASP A 4 -14.66 6.31 -6.00
C ASP A 4 -14.04 5.89 -4.68
N LYS A 5 -14.57 4.81 -4.07
CA LYS A 5 -14.18 4.35 -2.75
C LYS A 5 -13.87 2.87 -2.71
N ALA A 6 -12.68 2.50 -2.24
CA ALA A 6 -12.27 1.11 -2.06
C ALA A 6 -11.66 0.89 -0.68
N LYS A 7 -12.08 -0.16 0.02
CA LYS A 7 -11.48 -0.59 1.28
C LYS A 7 -10.54 -1.76 1.04
N VAL A 8 -9.32 -1.65 1.54
CA VAL A 8 -8.27 -2.66 1.40
C VAL A 8 -7.62 -2.95 2.74
N TYR A 9 -7.08 -4.15 2.88
CA TYR A 9 -6.25 -4.55 4.01
C TYR A 9 -4.79 -4.46 3.62
N VAL A 10 -3.99 -3.77 4.42
CA VAL A 10 -2.56 -3.63 4.23
C VAL A 10 -1.81 -4.21 5.42
N LYS A 11 -0.71 -4.93 5.16
CA LYS A 11 0.19 -5.44 6.19
C LYS A 11 1.64 -5.31 5.76
N GLY A 12 2.45 -4.65 6.58
CA GLY A 12 3.90 -4.65 6.48
C GLY A 12 4.45 -6.07 6.65
N GLY A 13 5.61 -6.36 6.07
CA GLY A 13 6.25 -7.64 6.28
C GLY A 13 6.73 -7.76 7.72
N ASP A 14 6.62 -8.95 8.30
CA ASP A 14 7.21 -9.19 9.62
C ASP A 14 8.75 -9.12 9.53
N GLY A 15 9.40 -8.87 10.66
CA GLY A 15 10.83 -9.01 10.79
C GLY A 15 11.27 -10.47 10.66
N GLY A 16 12.50 -10.68 10.18
CA GLY A 16 13.17 -11.97 10.32
C GLY A 16 13.55 -12.23 11.77
N ASP A 17 13.50 -13.49 12.19
CA ASP A 17 13.91 -13.87 13.55
C ASP A 17 15.44 -13.83 13.68
N GLY A 18 15.94 -13.40 14.83
CA GLY A 18 17.33 -13.59 15.21
C GLY A 18 17.61 -15.07 15.48
N LEU A 19 18.86 -15.50 15.27
CA LEU A 19 19.24 -16.89 15.48
C LEU A 19 20.00 -17.10 16.78
N ILE A 20 19.77 -18.23 17.44
CA ILE A 20 20.66 -18.77 18.47
C ILE A 20 21.60 -19.76 17.79
N ALA A 21 22.89 -19.43 17.75
CA ALA A 21 23.91 -20.34 17.24
C ALA A 21 25.25 -20.12 17.94
N PHE A 22 26.12 -21.12 17.85
CA PHE A 22 27.46 -21.09 18.43
C PHE A 22 28.47 -21.53 17.39
N ARG A 23 29.68 -20.98 17.46
CA ARG A 23 30.78 -21.38 16.58
C ARG A 23 31.16 -22.83 16.89
N ARG A 24 31.37 -23.61 15.83
CA ARG A 24 31.85 -25.00 15.92
C ARG A 24 33.07 -25.14 15.03
N GLU A 25 34.23 -25.33 15.66
CA GLU A 25 35.52 -25.51 14.99
C GLU A 25 36.22 -26.74 15.56
N LYS A 26 36.97 -27.45 14.73
CA LYS A 26 37.56 -28.76 15.08
C LYS A 26 38.43 -28.72 16.34
N TYR A 27 39.04 -27.58 16.65
CA TYR A 27 39.95 -27.39 17.78
C TYR A 27 39.41 -26.42 18.84
N VAL A 28 38.14 -26.03 18.76
CA VAL A 28 37.49 -25.12 19.72
C VAL A 28 36.22 -25.81 20.25
N PRO A 29 36.29 -26.46 21.42
CA PRO A 29 35.16 -27.21 21.99
C PRO A 29 33.94 -26.34 22.30
N GLU A 30 34.17 -25.12 22.82
CA GLU A 30 33.14 -24.16 23.21
C GLU A 30 33.35 -22.84 22.46
N GLY A 31 32.88 -22.80 21.22
CA GLY A 31 32.91 -21.57 20.44
C GLY A 31 31.89 -20.55 20.95
N GLY A 32 32.27 -19.28 20.94
CA GLY A 32 31.37 -18.19 21.29
C GLY A 32 30.11 -18.10 20.40
N PRO A 33 29.16 -17.21 20.75
CA PRO A 33 27.92 -17.04 20.01
C PRO A 33 28.19 -16.66 18.55
N GLY A 34 27.34 -17.16 17.67
CA GLY A 34 27.50 -17.10 16.21
C GLY A 34 26.17 -16.98 15.47
N GLY A 35 25.08 -16.63 16.15
CA GLY A 35 23.77 -16.40 15.54
C GLY A 35 23.60 -14.94 15.12
N GLY A 36 23.31 -14.71 13.84
CA GLY A 36 23.06 -13.38 13.31
C GLY A 36 21.65 -12.85 13.61
N ASP A 37 21.50 -11.53 13.51
CA ASP A 37 20.22 -10.81 13.51
C ASP A 37 19.39 -11.12 12.25
N GLY A 38 18.06 -11.08 12.39
CA GLY A 38 17.13 -11.11 11.26
C GLY A 38 17.03 -9.76 10.54
N GLY A 39 16.55 -9.81 9.29
CA GLY A 39 16.33 -8.62 8.46
C GLY A 39 15.00 -7.93 8.76
N LYS A 40 14.89 -6.65 8.41
CA LYS A 40 13.63 -5.89 8.46
C LYS A 40 12.63 -6.41 7.43
N GLY A 41 11.36 -6.45 7.79
CA GLY A 41 10.28 -6.67 6.85
C GLY A 41 10.08 -5.50 5.88
N GLY A 42 9.49 -5.79 4.72
CA GLY A 42 9.19 -4.79 3.70
C GLY A 42 8.04 -3.88 4.14
N ASP A 43 8.08 -2.61 3.73
CA ASP A 43 6.98 -1.67 3.95
C ASP A 43 5.90 -1.85 2.86
N VAL A 44 4.66 -1.44 3.14
CA VAL A 44 3.64 -1.23 2.11
C VAL A 44 3.58 0.26 1.80
N ILE A 45 3.91 0.60 0.55
CA ILE A 45 4.06 1.97 0.08
C ILE A 45 3.02 2.23 -1.00
N PHE A 46 2.21 3.26 -0.84
CA PHE A 46 1.30 3.70 -1.89
C PHE A 46 1.98 4.79 -2.70
N ARG A 47 1.91 4.67 -4.04
CA ARG A 47 2.58 5.57 -4.99
C ARG A 47 1.62 6.03 -6.08
N VAL A 48 1.63 7.33 -6.38
CA VAL A 48 0.86 7.88 -7.50
C VAL A 48 1.45 7.46 -8.84
N ASP A 49 0.59 6.97 -9.72
CA ASP A 49 0.86 6.68 -11.13
C ASP A 49 -0.19 7.39 -11.99
N GLU A 50 0.23 8.27 -12.90
CA GLU A 50 -0.66 9.05 -13.78
C GLU A 50 -1.31 8.19 -14.87
N GLY A 51 -0.78 6.99 -15.12
CA GLY A 51 -1.42 6.01 -16.00
C GLY A 51 -2.71 5.43 -15.42
N LEU A 52 -2.96 5.62 -14.11
CA LEU A 52 -4.14 5.11 -13.42
C LEU A 52 -5.18 6.21 -13.23
N ARG A 53 -6.45 5.88 -13.48
CA ARG A 53 -7.59 6.83 -13.40
C ARG A 53 -8.74 6.37 -12.50
N THR A 54 -8.71 5.11 -12.06
CA THR A 54 -9.82 4.51 -11.30
C THR A 54 -9.30 3.62 -10.17
N LEU A 55 -10.12 3.36 -9.15
CA LEU A 55 -9.80 2.40 -8.08
C LEU A 55 -10.36 0.99 -8.34
N MET A 56 -10.66 0.65 -9.59
CA MET A 56 -11.28 -0.64 -9.93
C MET A 56 -10.46 -1.85 -9.49
N ASP A 57 -9.13 -1.77 -9.67
CA ASP A 57 -8.19 -2.85 -9.32
C ASP A 57 -8.31 -3.26 -7.84
N PHE A 58 -8.58 -2.29 -6.96
CA PHE A 58 -8.72 -2.48 -5.52
C PHE A 58 -10.02 -3.19 -5.11
N ARG A 59 -11.00 -3.33 -6.01
CA ARG A 59 -12.15 -4.21 -5.74
C ARG A 59 -11.79 -5.68 -5.85
N TYR A 60 -10.95 -6.01 -6.82
CA TYR A 60 -10.56 -7.39 -7.10
C TYR A 60 -9.40 -7.81 -6.19
N GLN A 61 -8.42 -6.93 -5.99
CA GLN A 61 -7.32 -7.15 -5.06
C GLN A 61 -7.50 -6.33 -3.77
N LYS A 62 -7.95 -7.01 -2.71
CA LYS A 62 -8.24 -6.37 -1.41
C LYS A 62 -7.14 -6.52 -0.36
N HIS A 63 -6.14 -7.36 -0.59
CA HIS A 63 -5.08 -7.62 0.38
C HIS A 63 -3.71 -7.30 -0.22
N PHE A 64 -2.96 -6.44 0.48
CA PHE A 64 -1.60 -6.05 0.12
C PHE A 64 -0.68 -6.36 1.30
N LYS A 65 0.17 -7.37 1.15
CA LYS A 65 1.08 -7.84 2.19
C LYS A 65 2.51 -7.76 1.69
N ALA A 66 3.36 -7.00 2.36
CA ALA A 66 4.77 -6.91 2.04
C ALA A 66 5.52 -8.17 2.51
N LYS A 67 6.71 -8.38 1.94
CA LYS A 67 7.51 -9.58 2.21
C LYS A 67 8.14 -9.54 3.60
N ARG A 68 8.19 -10.68 4.26
CA ARG A 68 8.88 -10.88 5.54
C ARG A 68 10.41 -10.77 5.36
N GLY A 69 11.10 -10.16 6.32
CA GLY A 69 12.57 -10.14 6.38
C GLY A 69 13.17 -11.52 6.57
N GLU A 70 14.40 -11.75 6.07
CA GLU A 70 15.03 -13.05 6.23
C GLU A 70 15.49 -13.30 7.67
N LYS A 71 15.44 -14.56 8.11
CA LYS A 71 15.98 -14.95 9.41
C LYS A 71 17.50 -14.82 9.45
N GLY A 72 18.02 -14.53 10.63
CA GLY A 72 19.44 -14.63 10.92
C GLY A 72 19.97 -16.05 10.68
N ARG A 73 21.26 -16.16 10.41
CA ARG A 73 21.93 -17.42 10.07
C ARG A 73 23.15 -17.64 10.98
N ASN A 74 23.68 -18.86 10.93
CA ASN A 74 24.91 -19.24 11.61
C ASN A 74 26.10 -18.40 11.10
N LYS A 75 27.22 -18.47 11.81
CA LYS A 75 28.46 -17.76 11.44
C LYS A 75 28.28 -16.23 11.41
N SER A 76 27.46 -15.72 12.31
CA SER A 76 27.20 -14.28 12.47
C SER A 76 26.60 -13.63 11.22
N GLN A 77 25.92 -14.42 10.38
CA GLN A 77 25.33 -13.93 9.14
C GLN A 77 23.95 -13.34 9.41
N HIS A 78 23.79 -12.06 9.08
CA HIS A 78 22.51 -11.36 9.21
C HIS A 78 21.55 -11.72 8.07
N GLY A 79 20.25 -11.76 8.38
CA GLY A 79 19.20 -11.88 7.38
C GLY A 79 19.08 -10.60 6.54
N ALA A 80 18.80 -10.76 5.25
CA ALA A 80 18.53 -9.64 4.36
C ALA A 80 17.19 -8.96 4.70
N ASN A 81 17.16 -7.63 4.52
CA ASN A 81 15.91 -6.88 4.55
C ASN A 81 15.04 -7.27 3.35
N ALA A 82 13.73 -7.26 3.55
CA ALA A 82 12.78 -7.54 2.48
C ALA A 82 12.47 -6.29 1.66
N ASP A 83 12.25 -6.50 0.37
CA ASP A 83 11.78 -5.45 -0.54
C ASP A 83 10.38 -4.97 -0.13
N SER A 84 10.18 -3.66 -0.22
CA SER A 84 8.88 -3.04 0.04
C SER A 84 7.89 -3.31 -1.10
N MET A 85 6.62 -3.44 -0.76
CA MET A 85 5.53 -3.59 -1.72
C MET A 85 5.02 -2.20 -2.14
N VAL A 86 5.19 -1.86 -3.42
CA VAL A 86 4.65 -0.62 -3.98
C VAL A 86 3.27 -0.89 -4.59
N VAL A 87 2.27 -0.19 -4.07
CA VAL A 87 0.88 -0.22 -4.53
C VAL A 87 0.62 1.07 -5.30
N ARG A 88 0.28 0.94 -6.59
CA ARG A 88 0.08 2.11 -7.46
C ARG A 88 -1.36 2.60 -7.36
N ILE A 89 -1.54 3.90 -7.23
CA ILE A 89 -2.84 4.57 -7.14
C ILE A 89 -2.96 5.72 -8.13
N PRO A 90 -4.17 6.07 -8.58
CA PRO A 90 -4.42 7.28 -9.36
C PRO A 90 -4.04 8.56 -8.58
N PRO A 91 -3.69 9.64 -9.28
CA PRO A 91 -3.56 10.96 -8.65
C PRO A 91 -4.91 11.44 -8.08
N GLY A 92 -4.86 12.17 -6.98
CA GLY A 92 -6.05 12.67 -6.27
C GLY A 92 -6.66 11.66 -5.30
N THR A 93 -5.93 10.61 -4.95
CA THR A 93 -6.39 9.60 -3.99
C THR A 93 -6.07 10.04 -2.57
N ILE A 94 -7.10 10.09 -1.72
CA ILE A 94 -6.99 10.21 -0.27
C ILE A 94 -6.93 8.81 0.32
N LEU A 95 -5.97 8.59 1.21
CA LEU A 95 -5.88 7.39 2.04
C LEU A 95 -6.34 7.72 3.44
N LEU A 96 -7.34 6.99 3.91
CA LEU A 96 -7.94 7.12 5.24
C LEU A 96 -7.71 5.82 6.00
N ASP A 97 -7.29 5.94 7.26
CA ASP A 97 -7.32 4.82 8.20
C ASP A 97 -8.79 4.47 8.47
N ASP A 98 -9.16 3.21 8.24
CA ASP A 98 -10.58 2.82 8.25
C ASP A 98 -11.19 2.79 9.65
N ASP A 99 -10.36 2.57 10.68
CA ASP A 99 -10.81 2.47 12.06
C ASP A 99 -10.94 3.86 12.70
N THR A 100 -9.98 4.75 12.44
CA THR A 100 -9.92 6.09 13.04
C THR A 100 -10.53 7.19 12.17
N GLY A 101 -10.63 6.99 10.87
CA GLY A 101 -11.01 8.02 9.90
C GLY A 101 -9.93 9.07 9.66
N GLU A 102 -8.73 8.92 10.25
CA GLU A 102 -7.63 9.86 10.06
C GLU A 102 -7.07 9.78 8.63
N VAL A 103 -6.71 10.94 8.09
CA VAL A 103 -6.08 11.04 6.77
C VAL A 103 -4.63 10.61 6.90
N ILE A 104 -4.29 9.45 6.32
CA ILE A 104 -2.91 8.95 6.20
C ILE A 104 -2.15 9.80 5.17
N GLY A 105 -2.82 10.19 4.08
CA GLY A 105 -2.24 11.07 3.08
C GLY A 105 -3.18 11.43 1.93
N ASP A 106 -3.00 12.63 1.37
CA ASP A 106 -3.63 13.07 0.12
C ASP A 106 -2.54 13.10 -0.98
N LEU A 107 -2.65 12.16 -1.93
CA LEU A 107 -1.62 11.93 -2.94
C LEU A 107 -2.10 12.44 -4.30
N THR A 108 -1.46 13.51 -4.77
CA THR A 108 -1.91 14.27 -5.95
C THR A 108 -0.89 14.30 -7.09
N ARG A 109 0.41 14.23 -6.77
CA ARG A 109 1.49 14.40 -7.77
C ARG A 109 2.06 13.07 -8.21
N HIS A 110 2.40 12.93 -9.49
CA HIS A 110 3.07 11.74 -10.01
C HIS A 110 4.29 11.36 -9.16
N GLY A 111 4.44 10.07 -8.85
CA GLY A 111 5.56 9.55 -8.08
C GLY A 111 5.54 9.89 -6.58
N GLN A 112 4.58 10.71 -6.10
CA GLN A 112 4.38 10.96 -4.67
C GLN A 112 4.08 9.63 -3.97
N GLN A 113 4.68 9.44 -2.78
CA GLN A 113 4.62 8.19 -2.03
C GLN A 113 4.28 8.44 -0.58
N VAL A 114 3.61 7.46 0.03
CA VAL A 114 3.43 7.40 1.48
C VAL A 114 3.57 5.95 1.96
N VAL A 115 4.23 5.77 3.10
CA VAL A 115 4.29 4.48 3.78
C VAL A 115 3.00 4.33 4.57
N VAL A 116 2.22 3.29 4.25
CA VAL A 116 0.88 3.08 4.84
C VAL A 116 0.92 2.00 5.93
N ALA A 117 1.82 1.02 5.78
CA ALA A 117 2.09 0.03 6.81
C ALA A 117 3.60 -0.25 6.85
N ARG A 118 4.23 -0.05 8.01
CA ARG A 118 5.66 -0.31 8.19
C ARG A 118 5.91 -1.80 8.40
N GLY A 119 6.99 -2.30 7.81
CA GLY A 119 7.53 -3.62 8.08
C GLY A 119 8.19 -3.68 9.47
N GLY A 120 8.05 -4.82 10.12
CA GLY A 120 8.59 -5.08 11.44
C GLY A 120 10.12 -5.10 11.47
N ARG A 121 10.70 -4.70 12.60
CA ARG A 121 12.15 -4.78 12.83
C ARG A 121 12.59 -6.25 12.89
N GLY A 122 13.78 -6.52 12.35
CA GLY A 122 14.42 -7.82 12.51
C GLY A 122 14.82 -8.12 13.96
N GLY A 123 14.68 -9.37 14.38
CA GLY A 123 15.05 -9.83 15.71
C GLY A 123 16.56 -9.93 15.87
N ARG A 124 17.07 -9.56 17.04
CA ARG A 124 18.49 -9.70 17.39
C ARG A 124 18.89 -11.16 17.62
N GLY A 125 20.00 -11.59 17.03
CA GLY A 125 20.60 -12.90 17.27
C GLY A 125 21.35 -12.97 18.59
N ASN A 126 21.75 -14.18 19.01
CA ASN A 126 22.36 -14.36 20.32
C ASN A 126 23.68 -13.61 20.53
N ILE A 127 24.39 -13.28 19.45
CA ILE A 127 25.60 -12.43 19.51
C ILE A 127 25.33 -11.09 20.21
N ARG A 128 24.14 -10.49 20.02
CA ARG A 128 23.78 -9.19 20.59
C ARG A 128 23.57 -9.21 22.11
N PHE A 129 23.40 -10.40 22.69
CA PHE A 129 23.11 -10.60 24.11
C PHE A 129 24.34 -11.04 24.92
N ALA A 130 25.50 -11.17 24.27
CA ALA A 130 26.73 -11.58 24.93
C ALA A 130 27.23 -10.46 25.86
N THR A 131 27.50 -10.81 27.11
CA THR A 131 28.05 -9.90 28.12
C THR A 131 29.20 -10.57 28.86
N PRO A 132 30.07 -9.83 29.58
CA PRO A 132 31.13 -10.45 30.38
C PRO A 132 30.63 -11.49 31.38
N ASN A 133 29.40 -11.30 31.90
CA ASN A 133 28.77 -12.21 32.86
C ASN A 133 27.95 -13.33 32.19
N ASN A 134 27.73 -13.25 30.87
CA ASN A 134 27.05 -14.28 30.08
C ASN A 134 27.66 -14.31 28.66
N PRO A 135 28.82 -14.98 28.48
CA PRO A 135 29.55 -14.99 27.21
C PRO A 135 28.92 -15.87 26.13
N ALA A 136 28.03 -16.80 26.49
CA ALA A 136 27.38 -17.75 25.58
C ALA A 136 25.85 -17.73 25.77
N PRO A 137 25.17 -16.63 25.43
CA PRO A 137 23.73 -16.50 25.62
C PRO A 137 22.94 -17.45 24.71
N GLU A 138 21.89 -18.06 25.28
CA GLU A 138 20.88 -18.85 24.58
C GLU A 138 19.59 -18.05 24.32
N LEU A 139 19.73 -16.73 24.19
CA LEU A 139 18.63 -15.81 23.95
C LEU A 139 18.74 -15.21 22.54
N ALA A 140 17.64 -15.16 21.82
CA ALA A 140 17.47 -14.36 20.61
C ALA A 140 16.07 -13.73 20.61
N GLU A 141 15.90 -12.66 19.84
CA GLU A 141 14.59 -12.05 19.60
C GLU A 141 13.96 -12.59 18.33
N ASN A 142 12.65 -12.76 18.37
CA ASN A 142 11.85 -12.91 17.16
C ASN A 142 11.83 -11.59 16.38
N GLY A 143 11.53 -11.67 15.08
CA GLY A 143 11.19 -10.47 14.32
C GLY A 143 9.90 -9.85 14.85
N GLU A 144 9.84 -8.53 14.85
CA GLU A 144 8.60 -7.81 15.17
C GLU A 144 7.56 -8.03 14.08
N GLU A 145 6.29 -8.06 14.44
CA GLU A 145 5.21 -8.11 13.46
C GLU A 145 5.16 -6.81 12.66
N GLY A 146 4.85 -6.92 11.37
CA GLY A 146 4.61 -5.74 10.54
C GLY A 146 3.30 -5.06 10.94
N GLU A 147 3.24 -3.74 10.82
CA GLU A 147 2.00 -3.00 11.03
C GLU A 147 0.91 -3.51 10.09
N GLU A 148 -0.31 -3.63 10.60
CA GLU A 148 -1.46 -3.99 9.79
C GLU A 148 -2.64 -3.08 10.10
N ARG A 149 -3.41 -2.75 9.07
CA ARG A 149 -4.60 -1.90 9.19
C ARG A 149 -5.49 -2.05 7.98
N TYR A 150 -6.75 -1.66 8.13
CA TYR A 150 -7.62 -1.40 6.99
C TYR A 150 -7.48 0.05 6.54
N VAL A 151 -7.45 0.24 5.22
CA VAL A 151 -7.32 1.56 4.60
C VAL A 151 -8.43 1.73 3.59
N THR A 152 -9.09 2.87 3.69
CA THR A 152 -10.08 3.33 2.74
C THR A 152 -9.42 4.30 1.77
N LEU A 153 -9.48 3.98 0.48
CA LEU A 153 -9.05 4.83 -0.61
C LEU A 153 -10.26 5.61 -1.13
N GLU A 154 -10.14 6.92 -1.22
CA GLU A 154 -11.13 7.79 -1.84
C GLU A 154 -10.50 8.61 -2.95
N LEU A 155 -10.96 8.40 -4.18
CA LEU A 155 -10.48 9.14 -5.33
C LEU A 155 -11.29 10.44 -5.48
N LYS A 156 -10.63 11.60 -5.35
CA LYS A 156 -11.20 12.89 -5.75
C LYS A 156 -11.28 12.92 -7.27
N VAL A 157 -12.40 12.45 -7.79
CA VAL A 157 -12.59 12.40 -9.23
C VAL A 157 -12.81 13.80 -9.77
N MET A 158 -11.96 14.22 -10.71
CA MET A 158 -12.28 15.30 -11.65
C MET A 158 -12.66 14.65 -12.97
N ALA A 159 -13.65 15.22 -13.65
CA ALA A 159 -14.02 14.72 -14.98
C ALA A 159 -12.87 14.95 -15.96
N ASP A 160 -12.47 13.90 -16.67
CA ASP A 160 -11.47 13.97 -17.73
C ASP A 160 -12.03 14.69 -18.97
N VAL A 161 -13.33 14.55 -19.21
CA VAL A 161 -14.03 15.11 -20.38
C VAL A 161 -15.33 15.79 -19.93
N GLY A 162 -15.59 17.02 -20.40
CA GLY A 162 -16.85 17.73 -20.17
C GLY A 162 -17.68 17.83 -21.45
N LEU A 163 -18.95 17.40 -21.40
CA LEU A 163 -19.93 17.65 -22.44
C LEU A 163 -20.50 19.07 -22.27
N VAL A 164 -20.35 19.90 -23.31
CA VAL A 164 -20.87 21.27 -23.35
C VAL A 164 -21.87 21.39 -24.49
N GLY A 165 -22.99 22.05 -24.24
CA GLY A 165 -24.06 22.23 -25.22
C GLY A 165 -25.35 22.73 -24.58
N PHE A 166 -26.29 23.17 -25.42
CA PHE A 166 -27.58 23.68 -24.99
C PHE A 166 -28.36 22.65 -24.14
N PRO A 167 -29.31 23.09 -23.31
CA PRO A 167 -30.26 22.18 -22.68
C PRO A 167 -30.94 21.28 -23.71
N SER A 168 -31.20 20.02 -23.34
CA SER A 168 -31.93 19.05 -24.17
C SER A 168 -31.29 18.62 -25.49
N VAL A 169 -30.01 18.92 -25.77
CA VAL A 169 -29.29 18.40 -26.96
C VAL A 169 -28.87 16.93 -26.84
N GLY A 170 -29.33 16.24 -25.79
CA GLY A 170 -29.02 14.82 -25.55
C GLY A 170 -27.71 14.56 -24.80
N LYS A 171 -27.10 15.55 -24.14
CA LYS A 171 -25.86 15.37 -23.34
C LYS A 171 -25.99 14.24 -22.31
N SER A 172 -27.04 14.28 -21.49
CA SER A 172 -27.28 13.28 -20.46
C SER A 172 -27.60 11.90 -21.07
N THR A 173 -28.28 11.87 -22.23
CA THR A 173 -28.55 10.64 -22.98
C THR A 173 -27.26 10.01 -23.51
N LEU A 174 -26.39 10.81 -24.14
CA LEU A 174 -25.08 10.34 -24.61
C LEU A 174 -24.26 9.77 -23.45
N LEU A 175 -24.16 10.51 -22.35
CA LEU A 175 -23.46 10.08 -21.14
C LEU A 175 -24.00 8.75 -20.62
N SER A 176 -25.33 8.57 -20.60
CA SER A 176 -25.95 7.32 -20.14
C SER A 176 -25.65 6.12 -21.04
N VAL A 177 -25.48 6.33 -22.35
CA VAL A 177 -25.21 5.26 -23.34
C VAL A 177 -23.75 4.86 -23.31
N VAL A 178 -22.83 5.83 -23.20
CA VAL A 178 -21.38 5.54 -23.22
C VAL A 178 -20.81 5.14 -21.85
N SER A 179 -21.57 5.34 -20.77
CA SER A 179 -21.12 5.03 -19.42
C SER A 179 -21.38 3.57 -19.06
N ALA A 180 -20.32 2.84 -18.69
CA ALA A 180 -20.38 1.46 -18.19
C ALA A 180 -20.92 1.37 -16.73
N ALA A 181 -21.34 2.49 -16.14
CA ALA A 181 -21.91 2.58 -14.80
C ALA A 181 -23.07 3.59 -14.79
N GLN A 182 -24.04 3.41 -13.89
CA GLN A 182 -25.06 4.45 -13.66
C GLN A 182 -24.38 5.76 -13.25
N PRO A 183 -24.78 6.90 -13.82
CA PRO A 183 -24.19 8.18 -13.49
C PRO A 183 -24.29 8.46 -12.00
N LYS A 184 -23.18 8.81 -11.36
CA LYS A 184 -23.16 9.26 -9.96
C LYS A 184 -23.17 10.78 -9.92
N ILE A 185 -23.96 11.32 -8.99
CA ILE A 185 -24.06 12.76 -8.73
C ILE A 185 -22.88 13.13 -7.82
N GLY A 186 -21.93 13.91 -8.32
CA GLY A 186 -20.74 14.35 -7.56
C GLY A 186 -20.92 15.75 -6.99
N ALA A 187 -21.19 15.89 -5.69
CA ALA A 187 -21.28 17.20 -5.03
C ALA A 187 -19.89 17.72 -4.66
N TYR A 188 -19.32 18.58 -5.50
CA TYR A 188 -18.04 19.23 -5.22
C TYR A 188 -18.22 20.57 -4.51
N HIS A 189 -17.38 20.87 -3.52
CA HIS A 189 -17.47 22.10 -2.72
C HIS A 189 -17.20 23.40 -3.51
N PHE A 190 -16.77 23.30 -4.77
CA PHE A 190 -16.48 24.44 -5.65
C PHE A 190 -17.46 24.59 -6.82
N THR A 191 -18.45 23.71 -6.96
CA THR A 191 -19.46 23.79 -8.03
C THR A 191 -20.79 24.27 -7.47
N THR A 192 -21.40 25.28 -8.07
CA THR A 192 -22.77 25.73 -7.74
C THR A 192 -23.85 24.75 -8.21
N ILE A 193 -23.54 23.90 -9.19
CA ILE A 193 -24.44 22.90 -9.76
C ILE A 193 -23.73 21.56 -9.82
N THR A 194 -24.40 20.52 -9.36
CA THR A 194 -23.85 19.16 -9.30
C THR A 194 -23.82 18.52 -10.70
N PRO A 195 -22.64 18.24 -11.29
CA PRO A 195 -22.56 17.64 -12.61
C PRO A 195 -22.92 16.15 -12.57
N ASN A 196 -23.50 15.65 -13.66
CA ASN A 196 -23.71 14.21 -13.85
C ASN A 196 -22.42 13.58 -14.37
N LEU A 197 -21.88 12.58 -13.69
CA LEU A 197 -20.63 11.91 -14.06
C LEU A 197 -20.87 10.48 -14.52
N GLY A 198 -20.22 10.07 -15.61
CA GLY A 198 -20.24 8.70 -16.14
C GLY A 198 -18.83 8.19 -16.41
N MET A 199 -18.61 6.88 -16.25
CA MET A 199 -17.33 6.23 -16.58
C MET A 199 -17.43 5.62 -17.97
N VAL A 200 -16.60 6.10 -18.89
CA VAL A 200 -16.52 5.56 -20.25
C VAL A 200 -15.38 4.55 -20.30
N GLU A 201 -15.70 3.33 -20.71
CA GLU A 201 -14.74 2.27 -20.98
C GLU A 201 -14.45 2.22 -22.48
N VAL A 202 -13.18 2.34 -22.84
CA VAL A 202 -12.70 2.19 -24.21
C VAL A 202 -12.26 0.74 -24.38
N GLY A 203 -12.64 0.08 -25.48
CA GLY A 203 -12.48 -1.37 -25.67
C GLY A 203 -11.05 -1.94 -25.61
N ASP A 204 -10.04 -1.09 -25.38
CA ASP A 204 -8.65 -1.47 -25.11
C ASP A 204 -8.28 -1.42 -23.61
N GLY A 205 -9.28 -1.38 -22.72
CA GLY A 205 -9.11 -1.40 -21.26
C GLY A 205 -8.82 -0.04 -20.63
N ARG A 206 -8.78 1.04 -21.42
CA ARG A 206 -8.64 2.40 -20.90
C ARG A 206 -9.99 2.94 -20.45
N ASN A 207 -10.00 3.54 -19.27
CA ASN A 207 -11.19 4.18 -18.70
C ASN A 207 -10.96 5.68 -18.52
N PHE A 208 -12.02 6.48 -18.62
CA PHE A 208 -12.01 7.90 -18.27
C PHE A 208 -13.37 8.37 -17.75
N VAL A 209 -13.40 9.49 -17.04
CA VAL A 209 -14.61 10.07 -16.47
C VAL A 209 -15.13 11.19 -17.35
N MET A 210 -16.38 11.07 -17.79
CA MET A 210 -17.09 12.10 -18.56
C MET A 210 -18.12 12.80 -17.66
N ALA A 211 -18.17 14.13 -17.71
CA ALA A 211 -19.18 14.95 -17.03
C ALA A 211 -20.14 15.58 -18.05
N ASP A 212 -21.43 15.61 -17.72
CA ASP A 212 -22.36 16.57 -18.29
C ASP A 212 -22.25 17.87 -17.50
N LEU A 213 -21.71 18.92 -18.14
CA LEU A 213 -21.62 20.25 -17.55
C LEU A 213 -22.96 20.96 -17.78
N PRO A 214 -23.74 21.24 -16.72
CA PRO A 214 -24.92 22.09 -16.85
C PRO A 214 -24.47 23.49 -17.29
N GLY A 215 -25.22 24.06 -18.24
CA GLY A 215 -25.03 25.44 -18.68
C GLY A 215 -25.65 26.43 -17.71
#